data_AF-A0A3D2M031-F1
#
_entry.id   AF-A0A3D2M031-F1
#
_cell.length_a   1.000
_cell.length_b   1.000
_cell.length_c   1.000
_cell.angle_alpha   90.00
_cell.angle_beta   90.00
_cell.angle_gamma   90.00
#
_symmetry.space_group_name_H-M   'P 1'
#
loop_
_entity.id
_entity.type
_entity.pdbx_description
1 polymer ?
#
loop_
_entity_poly.entity_id
_entity_poly.type
_entity_poly.pdbx_seq_one_letter_code
_entity_poly.pdbx_strand_id
1 'polypeptide(L)'
;MSTEQMREEFEAWARKHNESLCEDGIGVPEDIRLDRQGGAYIWANAESAWLAWQASRAALAVELPNPIEVHDSGDYQMDTIDALEAAGITVKP
;
A
#
# COMPACT_ATOMS: atom_id res chain seq x y z
N MET A 1 -4.36 8.58 0.07
CA MET A 1 -5.19 7.40 0.39
C MET A 1 -5.45 7.42 1.89
N SER A 2 -6.71 7.30 2.34
CA SER A 2 -6.98 7.22 3.78
C SER A 2 -6.51 5.87 4.32
N THR A 3 -6.23 5.79 5.63
CA THR A 3 -5.89 4.52 6.30
C THR A 3 -6.94 3.44 6.05
N GLU A 4 -8.22 3.83 6.02
CA GLU A 4 -9.34 2.93 5.77
C GLU A 4 -9.33 2.35 4.36
N GLN A 5 -9.08 3.18 3.34
CA GLN A 5 -8.94 2.72 1.96
C GLN A 5 -7.76 1.76 1.78
N MET A 6 -6.64 2.01 2.47
CA MET A 6 -5.50 1.07 2.40
C MET A 6 -5.84 -0.28 3.03
N ARG A 7 -6.61 -0.25 4.13
CA ARG A 7 -7.03 -1.44 4.85
C ARG A 7 -7.99 -2.27 4.03
N GLU A 8 -8.97 -1.65 3.39
CA GLU A 8 -9.90 -2.32 2.49
C GLU A 8 -9.19 -3.03 1.32
N GLU A 9 -8.22 -2.37 0.68
CA GLU A 9 -7.40 -2.97 -0.38
C GLU A 9 -6.58 -4.17 0.12
N PHE A 10 -5.94 -4.02 1.27
CA PHE A 10 -5.17 -5.11 1.88
C PHE A 10 -6.06 -6.32 2.20
N GLU A 11 -7.22 -6.09 2.80
CA GLU A 11 -8.15 -7.17 3.14
C GLU A 11 -8.73 -7.84 1.90
N ALA A 12 -9.03 -7.10 0.84
CA ALA A 12 -9.46 -7.67 -0.43
C ALA A 12 -8.39 -8.57 -1.04
N TRP A 13 -7.12 -8.14 -1.03
CA TRP A 13 -5.99 -8.97 -1.44
C TRP A 13 -5.86 -10.23 -0.56
N ALA A 14 -5.92 -10.07 0.77
CA ALA A 14 -5.77 -11.17 1.72
C ALA A 14 -6.87 -12.22 1.57
N ARG A 15 -8.13 -11.82 1.35
CA ARG A 15 -9.25 -12.75 1.08
C ARG A 15 -8.99 -13.57 -0.18
N LYS A 16 -8.56 -12.91 -1.27
CA LYS A 16 -8.26 -13.58 -2.54
C LYS A 16 -7.04 -14.51 -2.43
N HIS A 17 -6.00 -14.09 -1.73
CA HIS A 17 -4.79 -14.89 -1.55
C HIS A 17 -5.05 -16.19 -0.78
N ASN A 18 -5.98 -16.16 0.18
CA ASN A 18 -6.35 -17.30 1.02
C ASN A 18 -7.56 -18.09 0.49
N GLU A 19 -8.08 -17.76 -0.69
CA GLU A 19 -9.27 -18.41 -1.28
C GLU A 19 -9.04 -19.92 -1.46
N SER A 20 -7.84 -20.34 -1.84
CA SER A 20 -7.50 -21.78 -2.00
C SER A 20 -7.47 -22.56 -0.69
N LEU A 21 -7.19 -21.90 0.45
CA LEU A 21 -7.22 -22.56 1.77
C LEU A 21 -8.65 -22.91 2.20
N CYS A 22 -9.64 -22.25 1.62
CA CYS A 22 -11.06 -22.49 1.90
C CYS A 22 -11.56 -23.76 1.20
N GLU A 23 -11.05 -24.04 0.00
CA GLU A 23 -11.43 -25.21 -0.81
C GLU A 23 -10.96 -26.53 -0.17
N ASP A 24 -9.82 -26.52 0.54
CA ASP A 24 -9.27 -27.67 1.25
C ASP A 24 -9.97 -27.96 2.60
N GLY A 25 -11.07 -27.26 2.90
CA GLY A 25 -11.84 -27.47 4.14
C GLY A 25 -11.14 -26.96 5.41
N ILE A 26 -10.05 -26.21 5.26
CA ILE A 26 -9.35 -25.53 6.35
C ILE A 26 -10.13 -24.26 6.81
N GLY A 27 -11.20 -23.91 6.08
CA GLY A 27 -12.00 -22.71 6.29
C GLY A 27 -11.24 -21.47 5.84
N VAL A 28 -11.94 -20.40 5.46
CA VAL A 28 -11.31 -19.07 5.45
C VAL A 28 -10.82 -18.90 6.88
N PRO A 29 -9.51 -18.92 7.16
CA PRO A 29 -9.15 -18.82 8.56
C PRO A 29 -9.47 -17.37 8.95
N GLU A 30 -9.71 -17.15 10.23
CA GLU A 30 -10.07 -15.83 10.78
C GLU A 30 -8.89 -14.83 10.67
N ASP A 31 -8.09 -14.90 9.60
CA ASP A 31 -6.78 -14.32 9.41
C ASP A 31 -6.80 -12.81 9.35
N ILE A 32 -7.89 -12.23 8.86
CA ILE A 32 -8.08 -10.77 8.80
C ILE A 32 -9.03 -10.27 9.89
N ARG A 33 -9.29 -11.06 10.94
CA ARG A 33 -10.09 -10.57 12.07
C ARG A 33 -9.26 -9.59 12.88
N LEU A 34 -9.83 -8.41 13.10
CA LEU A 34 -9.24 -7.43 14.00
C LEU A 34 -9.49 -7.80 15.46
N ASP A 35 -8.61 -7.34 16.33
CA ASP A 35 -8.80 -7.43 17.77
C ASP A 35 -10.10 -6.73 18.22
N ARG A 36 -10.42 -6.86 19.51
CA ARG A 36 -11.65 -6.25 20.05
C ARG A 36 -11.71 -4.73 19.88
N GLN A 37 -10.57 -4.09 19.68
CA GLN A 37 -10.43 -2.64 19.54
C GLN A 37 -10.44 -2.20 18.07
N GLY A 38 -10.38 -3.14 17.11
CA GLY A 38 -10.29 -2.86 15.68
C GLY A 38 -8.90 -2.37 15.23
N GLY A 39 -7.89 -2.44 16.11
CA GLY A 39 -6.60 -1.79 15.89
C GLY A 39 -5.63 -2.63 15.05
N ALA A 40 -5.54 -3.91 15.37
CA ALA A 40 -4.57 -4.85 14.81
C ALA A 40 -5.25 -6.17 14.41
N TYR A 41 -4.67 -6.90 13.48
CA TYR A 41 -5.11 -8.25 13.14
C TYR A 41 -4.72 -9.22 14.27
N ILE A 42 -5.64 -10.09 14.65
CA ILE A 42 -5.44 -11.10 15.70
C ILE A 42 -4.36 -12.11 15.27
N TRP A 43 -4.29 -12.39 13.97
CA TRP A 43 -3.35 -13.36 13.43
C TRP A 43 -2.02 -12.71 13.06
N ALA A 44 -0.93 -13.23 13.64
CA ALA A 44 0.39 -12.61 13.53
C ALA A 44 0.91 -12.47 12.09
N ASN A 45 0.57 -13.43 11.21
CA ASN A 45 0.97 -13.36 9.80
C ASN A 45 0.24 -12.23 9.06
N ALA A 46 -1.06 -12.06 9.33
CA ALA A 46 -1.83 -10.97 8.73
C ALA A 46 -1.39 -9.60 9.26
N GLU A 47 -1.12 -9.49 10.56
CA GLU A 47 -0.56 -8.26 11.14
C GLU A 47 0.81 -7.93 10.54
N SER A 48 1.68 -8.93 10.41
CA SER A 48 3.00 -8.73 9.78
C SER A 48 2.89 -8.31 8.32
N ALA A 49 1.98 -8.92 7.55
CA ALA A 49 1.72 -8.55 6.17
C ALA A 49 1.11 -7.14 6.05
N TRP A 50 0.22 -6.76 6.97
CA TRP A 50 -0.35 -5.42 7.05
C TRP A 50 0.71 -4.35 7.34
N LEU A 51 1.58 -4.58 8.34
CA LEU A 51 2.68 -3.67 8.65
C LEU A 51 3.66 -3.53 7.48
N ALA A 52 3.99 -4.65 6.82
CA ALA A 52 4.84 -4.63 5.63
C ALA A 52 4.18 -3.86 4.46
N TRP A 53 2.87 -4.00 4.29
CA TRP A 53 2.08 -3.26 3.30
C TRP A 53 2.06 -1.76 3.59
N GLN A 54 1.88 -1.37 4.85
CA GLN A 54 1.96 0.04 5.26
C GLN A 54 3.36 0.60 5.01
N ALA A 55 4.41 -0.14 5.37
CA ALA A 55 5.79 0.28 5.18
C ALA A 55 6.15 0.44 3.69
N SER A 56 5.73 -0.50 2.84
CA SER A 56 6.01 -0.43 1.40
C SER A 56 5.33 0.78 0.74
N ARG A 57 4.12 1.15 1.18
CA ARG A 57 3.41 2.32 0.67
C ARG A 57 3.91 3.64 1.27
N ALA A 58 4.35 3.65 2.52
CA ALA A 58 5.00 4.82 3.11
C ALA A 58 6.31 5.16 2.38
N ALA A 59 7.04 4.14 1.90
CA ALA A 59 8.24 4.34 1.08
C ALA A 59 7.96 4.97 -0.30
N LEU A 60 6.70 5.00 -0.77
CA LEU A 60 6.30 5.61 -2.04
C LEU A 60 5.85 7.08 -1.89
N ALA A 61 5.99 7.68 -0.70
CA ALA A 61 5.75 9.10 -0.50
C ALA A 61 6.94 9.90 -1.05
N VAL A 62 6.79 10.42 -2.27
CA VAL A 62 7.81 11.24 -2.95
C VAL A 62 7.45 12.70 -2.86
N GLU A 63 8.41 13.53 -2.46
CA GLU A 63 8.30 14.98 -2.56
C GLU A 63 8.38 15.38 -4.03
N LEU A 64 7.27 15.91 -4.55
CA LEU A 64 7.21 16.42 -5.92
C LEU A 64 7.65 17.89 -5.96
N PRO A 65 8.19 18.35 -7.09
CA PRO A 65 8.56 19.75 -7.27
C PRO A 65 7.36 20.68 -7.07
N ASN A 66 7.60 21.90 -6.59
CA ASN A 66 6.53 22.87 -6.35
C ASN A 66 6.00 23.41 -7.69
N PRO A 67 4.73 23.15 -8.06
CA PRO A 67 4.20 23.53 -9.38
C PRO A 67 4.28 25.04 -9.64
N ILE A 68 4.27 25.88 -8.61
CA ILE A 68 4.39 27.34 -8.75
C ILE A 68 5.80 27.77 -9.16
N GLU A 69 6.83 27.04 -8.70
CA GLU A 69 8.23 27.33 -9.00
C GLU A 69 8.64 26.81 -10.39
N VAL A 70 8.03 25.71 -10.87
CA VAL A 70 8.35 25.11 -12.17
C VAL A 70 7.63 25.79 -13.35
N HIS A 71 6.69 26.70 -13.10
CA HIS A 71 5.95 27.41 -14.15
C HIS A 71 6.85 28.27 -15.08
N ASP A 72 8.05 28.65 -14.64
CA ASP A 72 8.99 29.44 -15.45
C ASP A 72 9.86 28.60 -16.41
N SER A 73 9.99 27.28 -16.19
CA SER A 73 10.80 26.37 -17.04
C SER A 73 9.95 25.49 -17.98
N GLY A 74 8.68 25.23 -17.63
CA GLY A 74 7.76 24.44 -18.46
C GLY A 74 7.90 22.91 -18.35
N ASP A 75 8.84 22.40 -17.56
CA ASP A 75 9.21 20.97 -17.52
C ASP A 75 8.80 20.24 -16.22
N TYR A 76 7.66 20.62 -15.62
CA TYR A 76 7.12 19.96 -14.41
C TYR A 76 7.01 18.44 -14.53
N GLN A 77 6.72 17.94 -15.74
CA GLN A 77 6.68 16.51 -16.00
C GLN A 77 8.06 15.85 -15.84
N MET A 78 9.11 16.47 -16.35
CA MET A 78 10.47 15.93 -16.25
C MET A 78 10.97 15.95 -14.81
N ASP A 79 10.79 17.08 -14.12
CA ASP A 79 11.19 17.22 -12.72
C ASP A 79 10.43 16.25 -11.80
N THR A 80 9.17 15.94 -12.13
CA THR A 80 8.38 14.91 -11.44
C THR A 80 8.95 13.50 -11.69
N ILE A 81 9.36 13.19 -12.92
CA ILE A 81 9.98 11.90 -13.26
C ILE A 81 11.31 11.75 -12.50
N ASP A 82 12.15 12.79 -12.53
CA ASP A 82 13.44 12.79 -11.82
C ASP A 82 13.25 12.59 -10.31
N ALA A 83 12.26 13.24 -9.70
CA ALA A 83 11.94 13.05 -8.28
C ALA A 83 11.51 11.61 -7.95
N LEU A 84 10.68 10.99 -8.82
CA LEU A 84 10.26 9.60 -8.66
C LEU A 84 11.43 8.63 -8.83
N GLU A 85 12.29 8.83 -9.83
CA GLU A 85 13.46 7.97 -10.07
C GLU A 85 14.52 8.13 -8.97
N ALA A 86 14.74 9.34 -8.44
CA ALA A 86 15.62 9.59 -7.30
C ALA A 86 15.13 8.88 -6.01
N ALA A 87 13.82 8.70 -5.87
CA ALA A 87 13.22 7.88 -4.82
C ALA A 87 13.26 6.36 -5.12
N GLY A 88 13.86 5.95 -6.24
CA GLY A 88 13.96 4.55 -6.67
C GLY A 88 12.68 3.97 -7.29
N ILE A 89 11.73 4.82 -7.68
CA ILE A 89 10.47 4.41 -8.30
C ILE A 89 10.61 4.44 -9.82
N THR A 90 10.39 3.30 -10.46
CA THR A 90 10.41 3.21 -11.93
C THR A 90 9.16 3.85 -12.53
N VAL A 91 9.35 4.83 -13.41
CA VAL A 91 8.27 5.45 -14.21
C VAL A 91 8.18 4.77 -15.57
N LYS A 92 6.95 4.48 -16.03
CA LYS A 92 6.70 3.92 -17.38
C LYS A 92 6.15 5.01 -18.29
N PRO A 93 6.51 5.01 -19.59
CA PRO A 93 6.00 5.95 -20.58
C PRO A 93 4.52 5.73 -20.92
#